data_AF-A0A382F1S6-F1
#
_entry.id   AF-A0A382F1S6-F1
#
_cell.length_a   1.000
_cell.length_b   1.000
_cell.length_c   1.000
_cell.angle_alpha   90.00
_cell.angle_beta   90.00
_cell.angle_gamma   90.00
#
_symmetry.space_group_name_H-M   'P 1'
#
loop_
_entity.id
_entity.type
_entity.pdbx_description
1 polymer ?
#
loop_
_entity_poly.entity_id
_entity_poly.type
_entity_poly.pdbx_seq_one_letter_code
_entity_poly.pdbx_strand_id
1 'polypeptide(L)'
;MKNTRLIISLAIQILAILLSIGKYEYQVRSGEEWKFEIGGYDPRDLLKGHYLTYRILFDRDEKEKKSCDKNDGILDCCLCLQRETSKVKTMWCETAAKRCDGMINEKFLPRLRKFYIPENRGKSLENLVRSRKAEILLSINRRGYPNVKELLIDGEPWKQAVQKEDAKAGKENINLQKQSQLSEPQRLTRDENGFLVLMDGK
;
A
#
# COMPACT_ATOMS: atom_id res chain seq x y z
N MET A 1 9.68 -9.23 52.80
CA MET A 1 10.59 -8.54 51.85
C MET A 1 10.89 -9.30 50.54
N LYS A 2 10.52 -10.58 50.39
CA LYS A 2 10.79 -11.35 49.15
C LYS A 2 9.84 -10.99 48.00
N ASN A 3 8.56 -10.75 48.31
CA ASN A 3 7.54 -10.41 47.32
C ASN A 3 7.74 -9.01 46.72
N THR A 4 8.20 -8.05 47.51
CA THR A 4 8.48 -6.68 47.02
C THR A 4 9.60 -6.67 45.96
N ARG A 5 10.64 -7.50 46.13
CA ARG A 5 11.71 -7.63 45.12
C ARG A 5 11.22 -8.27 43.82
N LEU A 6 10.33 -9.26 43.92
CA LEU A 6 9.68 -9.87 42.74
C LEU A 6 8.77 -8.88 42.01
N ILE A 7 7.96 -8.11 42.75
CA ILE A 7 7.10 -7.07 42.19
C ILE A 7 7.92 -5.99 41.48
N ILE A 8 9.03 -5.54 42.08
CA ILE A 8 9.92 -4.55 41.45
C ILE A 8 10.55 -5.10 40.16
N SER A 9 10.99 -6.37 40.17
CA SER A 9 11.54 -7.04 38.98
C SER A 9 10.53 -7.15 37.83
N LEU A 10 9.26 -7.40 38.14
CA LEU A 10 8.20 -7.42 37.13
C LEU A 10 7.83 -6.00 36.68
N ALA A 11 7.75 -5.04 37.61
CA ALA A 11 7.40 -3.66 37.31
C ALA A 11 8.44 -2.99 36.40
N ILE A 12 9.74 -3.24 36.60
CA ILE A 12 10.78 -2.65 35.76
C ILE A 12 10.71 -3.18 34.32
N GLN A 13 10.38 -4.47 34.13
CA GLN A 13 10.21 -5.05 32.80
C GLN A 13 8.99 -4.45 32.07
N ILE A 14 7.87 -4.31 32.77
CA ILE A 14 6.66 -3.67 32.22
C ILE A 14 6.96 -2.21 31.86
N LEU A 15 7.63 -1.47 32.74
CA LEU A 15 8.00 -0.08 32.50
C LEU A 15 8.92 0.06 31.27
N ALA A 16 9.91 -0.82 31.11
CA ALA A 16 10.80 -0.81 29.95
C ALA A 16 10.05 -1.06 28.62
N ILE A 17 9.07 -1.97 28.63
CA ILE A 17 8.21 -2.23 27.46
C ILE A 17 7.35 -1.00 27.14
N LEU A 18 6.69 -0.41 28.14
CA LEU A 18 5.87 0.78 27.96
C LEU A 18 6.66 1.98 27.41
N LEU A 19 7.87 2.21 27.95
CA LEU A 19 8.77 3.25 27.45
C LEU A 19 9.20 2.99 26.00
N SER A 20 9.42 1.73 25.63
CA SER A 20 9.76 1.36 24.25
C SER A 20 8.60 1.65 23.30
N ILE A 21 7.38 1.22 23.66
CA ILE A 21 6.17 1.47 22.87
C ILE A 21 5.96 2.97 22.66
N GLY A 22 5.99 3.76 23.74
CA GLY A 22 5.81 5.21 23.65
C GLY A 22 6.85 5.89 22.75
N LYS A 23 8.11 5.44 22.81
CA LYS A 23 9.17 5.94 21.92
C LYS A 23 8.90 5.60 20.46
N TYR A 24 8.51 4.36 20.16
CA TYR A 24 8.19 3.95 18.78
C TYR A 24 6.97 4.68 18.23
N GLU A 25 5.92 4.81 19.03
CA GLU A 25 4.70 5.50 18.65
C GLU A 25 4.96 6.98 18.38
N TYR A 26 5.74 7.64 19.24
CA TYR A 26 6.20 9.01 19.00
C TYR A 26 7.00 9.12 17.69
N GLN A 27 7.88 8.15 17.42
CA GLN A 27 8.69 8.13 16.21
C GLN A 27 7.85 7.92 14.93
N VAL A 28 6.75 7.18 15.01
CA VAL A 28 5.81 6.96 13.89
C VAL A 28 4.91 8.19 13.68
N ARG A 29 4.46 8.84 14.75
CA ARG A 29 3.54 9.99 14.72
C ARG A 29 4.22 11.30 14.32
N SER A 30 5.48 11.49 14.68
CA SER A 30 6.24 12.72 14.39
C SER A 30 6.78 12.81 12.95
N GLY A 31 6.55 11.79 12.12
CA GLY A 31 6.99 11.79 10.73
C GLY A 31 6.10 12.65 9.85
N GLU A 32 6.73 13.39 8.94
CA GLU A 32 6.04 14.16 7.90
C GLU A 32 5.59 13.23 6.77
N GLU A 33 4.46 13.55 6.15
CA GLU A 33 3.87 12.73 5.10
C GLU A 33 4.35 13.13 3.70
N TRP A 34 4.79 12.13 2.95
CA TRP A 34 5.32 12.25 1.61
C TRP A 34 4.63 11.22 0.71
N LYS A 35 4.14 11.67 -0.45
CA LYS A 35 3.49 10.83 -1.46
C LYS A 35 4.45 10.57 -2.60
N PHE A 36 4.60 9.31 -2.99
CA PHE A 36 5.40 8.91 -4.13
C PHE A 36 4.62 7.99 -5.05
N GLU A 37 4.79 8.16 -6.36
CA GLU A 37 4.25 7.22 -7.33
C GLU A 37 5.00 5.89 -7.25
N ILE A 38 4.27 4.80 -7.44
CA ILE A 38 4.85 3.45 -7.46
C ILE A 38 4.66 2.80 -8.82
N GLY A 39 5.63 1.99 -9.23
CA GLY A 39 5.62 1.24 -10.48
C GLY A 39 6.36 -0.08 -10.38
N GLY A 40 6.51 -0.78 -11.51
CA GLY A 40 7.27 -2.04 -11.58
C GLY A 40 6.68 -3.12 -10.67
N TYR A 41 5.38 -3.35 -10.78
CA TYR A 41 4.65 -4.38 -10.05
C TYR A 41 4.93 -5.77 -10.63
N ASP A 42 5.36 -6.71 -9.78
CA ASP A 42 5.59 -8.11 -10.17
C ASP A 42 4.47 -9.01 -9.63
N PRO A 43 3.59 -9.56 -10.49
CA PRO A 43 2.49 -10.43 -10.11
C PRO A 43 2.89 -11.89 -9.83
N ARG A 44 4.17 -12.28 -9.99
CA ARG A 44 4.59 -13.69 -9.90
C ARG A 44 5.05 -14.08 -8.50
N ASP A 45 4.12 -14.21 -7.56
CA ASP A 45 4.36 -15.00 -6.36
C ASP A 45 3.13 -15.87 -6.04
N LEU A 46 2.99 -16.97 -6.80
CA LEU A 46 1.92 -17.97 -6.65
C LEU A 46 1.93 -18.68 -5.28
N LEU A 47 2.94 -18.44 -4.43
CA LEU A 47 3.16 -19.13 -3.17
C LEU A 47 3.14 -18.21 -1.94
N LYS A 48 3.03 -16.88 -2.09
CA LYS A 48 3.23 -15.95 -0.96
C LYS A 48 2.23 -14.81 -0.90
N GLY A 49 0.98 -15.06 -1.33
CA GLY A 49 -0.15 -14.13 -1.54
C GLY A 49 -0.58 -13.20 -0.39
N HIS A 50 0.37 -12.50 0.22
CA HIS A 50 0.17 -11.61 1.36
C HIS A 50 0.92 -10.28 1.22
N TYR A 51 1.69 -10.07 0.14
CA TYR A 51 2.36 -8.78 -0.09
C TYR A 51 2.44 -8.37 -1.55
N LEU A 52 2.24 -7.07 -1.78
CA LEU A 52 2.53 -6.38 -3.03
C LEU A 52 4.03 -6.04 -3.05
N THR A 53 4.74 -6.41 -4.11
CA THR A 53 6.10 -5.92 -4.36
C THR A 53 6.07 -4.81 -5.40
N TYR A 54 6.68 -3.66 -5.11
CA TYR A 54 6.70 -2.50 -6.00
C TYR A 54 8.04 -1.76 -5.94
N ARG A 55 8.23 -0.85 -6.89
CA ARG A 55 9.34 0.10 -6.92
C ARG A 55 8.78 1.50 -6.77
N ILE A 56 9.39 2.28 -5.88
CA ILE A 56 9.06 3.69 -5.75
C ILE A 56 9.75 4.45 -6.88
N LEU A 57 8.97 5.24 -7.63
CA LEU A 57 9.48 6.06 -8.71
C LEU A 57 9.95 7.39 -8.10
N PHE A 58 11.26 7.49 -7.87
CA PHE A 58 11.89 8.74 -7.49
C PHE A 58 12.31 9.49 -8.75
N ASP A 59 11.87 10.73 -8.90
CA ASP A 59 12.38 11.63 -9.93
C ASP A 59 13.80 12.05 -9.55
N ARG A 60 14.80 11.35 -10.08
CA ARG A 60 16.21 11.61 -9.82
C ARG A 60 16.81 12.35 -11.01
N ASP A 61 17.60 13.38 -10.71
CA ASP A 61 18.38 14.03 -11.75
C ASP A 61 19.56 13.12 -12.13
N GLU A 62 19.47 12.45 -13.28
CA GLU A 62 20.48 11.49 -13.76
C GLU A 62 21.88 12.11 -13.92
N LYS A 63 21.94 13.45 -14.03
CA LYS A 63 23.17 14.21 -14.20
C LYS A 63 23.90 14.50 -12.89
N GLU A 64 23.28 14.25 -11.73
CA GLU A 64 23.95 14.46 -10.44
C GLU A 64 24.82 13.26 -10.06
N LYS A 65 26.13 13.51 -9.92
CA LYS A 65 27.05 12.55 -9.29
C LYS A 65 26.57 12.30 -7.87
N LYS A 66 26.45 11.02 -7.48
CA LYS A 66 26.21 10.64 -6.08
C LYS A 66 27.34 11.22 -5.24
N SER A 67 27.02 12.15 -4.34
CA SER A 67 28.00 12.73 -3.41
C SER A 67 28.51 11.72 -2.38
N CYS A 68 27.81 10.60 -2.28
CA CYS A 68 28.17 9.42 -1.52
C CYS A 68 28.88 8.41 -2.42
N ASP A 69 30.19 8.27 -2.29
CA ASP A 69 30.90 7.16 -2.94
C ASP A 69 30.84 5.91 -2.05
N LYS A 70 30.65 4.74 -2.67
CA LYS A 70 30.49 3.46 -1.95
C LYS A 70 31.79 2.96 -1.29
N ASN A 71 32.90 3.65 -1.54
CA ASN A 71 34.23 3.28 -1.08
C ASN A 71 34.51 3.64 0.40
N ASP A 72 33.65 4.45 1.03
CA ASP A 72 33.90 4.95 2.40
C ASP A 72 33.38 4.04 3.53
N GLY A 73 32.83 2.85 3.23
CA GLY A 73 32.38 1.90 4.25
C GLY A 73 31.26 2.38 5.19
N ILE A 74 30.79 3.62 5.04
CA ILE A 74 29.79 4.27 5.89
C ILE A 74 28.49 4.45 5.10
N LEU A 75 27.47 3.68 5.48
CA LEU A 75 26.11 3.66 4.91
C LEU A 75 25.25 4.87 5.32
N ASP A 76 25.81 6.07 5.43
CA ASP A 76 25.07 7.28 5.84
C ASP A 76 24.69 8.19 4.67
N CYS A 77 24.18 7.55 3.63
CA CYS A 77 23.63 8.23 2.47
C CYS A 77 22.12 8.38 2.60
N CYS A 78 21.66 9.59 2.32
CA CYS A 78 20.26 9.95 2.38
C CYS A 78 19.80 10.51 1.04
N LEU A 79 18.56 10.18 0.68
CA LEU A 79 17.80 10.87 -0.34
C LEU A 79 17.27 12.16 0.27
N CYS A 80 17.69 13.30 -0.27
CA CYS A 80 17.16 14.62 0.02
C CYS A 80 15.82 14.79 -0.71
N LEU A 81 14.76 15.08 0.04
CA LEU A 81 13.43 15.35 -0.48
C LEU A 81 13.17 16.85 -0.42
N GLN A 82 12.76 17.42 -1.54
CA GLN A 82 12.42 18.83 -1.64
C GLN A 82 11.02 18.98 -2.25
N ARG A 83 10.14 19.68 -1.53
CA ARG A 83 8.70 19.73 -1.86
C ARG A 83 8.41 20.54 -3.11
N GLU A 84 9.23 21.55 -3.39
CA GLU A 84 9.05 22.45 -4.53
C GLU A 84 9.39 21.80 -5.87
N THR A 85 10.46 21.02 -5.93
CA THR A 85 10.97 20.48 -7.20
C THR A 85 10.47 19.07 -7.47
N SER A 86 9.95 18.36 -6.46
CA SER A 86 9.65 16.91 -6.50
C SER A 86 10.84 16.01 -6.87
N LYS A 87 12.01 16.60 -7.14
CA LYS A 87 13.25 15.92 -7.47
C LYS A 87 13.95 15.44 -6.21
N VAL A 88 14.60 14.30 -6.32
CA VAL A 88 15.30 13.64 -5.23
C VAL A 88 16.79 13.53 -5.54
N LYS A 89 17.61 13.98 -4.59
CA LYS A 89 19.08 14.01 -4.70
C LYS A 89 19.71 13.10 -3.65
N THR A 90 20.82 12.43 -3.96
CA THR A 90 21.56 11.62 -2.97
C THR A 90 22.72 12.43 -2.40
N MET A 91 22.75 12.58 -1.07
CA MET A 91 23.83 13.26 -0.35
C MET A 91 24.05 12.66 1.05
N TRP A 92 25.10 13.11 1.74
CA TRP A 92 25.36 12.74 3.13
C TRP A 92 24.17 13.09 4.03
N CYS A 93 23.77 12.18 4.91
CA CYS A 93 22.62 12.38 5.80
C CYS A 93 22.74 13.64 6.67
N GLU A 94 23.93 14.01 7.11
CA GLU A 94 24.13 15.25 7.88
C GLU A 94 23.81 16.50 7.04
N THR A 95 24.18 16.49 5.76
CA THR A 95 23.87 17.59 4.84
C THR A 95 22.39 17.61 4.52
N ALA A 96 21.78 16.43 4.29
CA ALA A 96 20.36 16.30 4.01
C ALA A 96 19.50 16.81 5.19
N ALA A 97 19.90 16.52 6.43
CA ALA A 97 19.20 16.97 7.64
C ALA A 97 19.15 18.50 7.80
N LYS A 98 20.09 19.23 7.18
CA LYS A 98 20.21 20.69 7.29
C LYS A 98 19.59 21.43 6.09
N ARG A 99 19.55 20.80 4.90
CA ARG A 99 19.20 21.48 3.64
C ARG A 99 17.88 21.04 3.01
N CYS A 100 17.33 19.90 3.43
CA CYS A 100 16.17 19.30 2.78
C CYS A 100 14.94 19.38 3.67
N ASP A 101 13.75 19.49 3.06
CA ASP A 101 12.48 19.45 3.79
C ASP A 101 12.28 18.09 4.46
N GLY A 102 12.65 17.01 3.75
CA GLY A 102 12.66 15.65 4.24
C GLY A 102 13.91 14.90 3.79
N MET A 103 14.19 13.77 4.43
CA MET A 103 15.26 12.88 3.97
C MET A 103 14.94 11.41 4.22
N ILE A 104 15.44 10.51 3.37
CA ILE A 104 15.31 9.05 3.56
C ILE A 104 16.69 8.43 3.58
N ASN A 105 17.07 7.74 4.65
CA ASN A 105 18.32 6.98 4.66
C ASN A 105 18.22 5.79 3.69
N GLU A 106 19.19 5.68 2.77
CA GLU A 106 19.22 4.68 1.70
C GLU A 106 19.16 3.25 2.24
N LYS A 107 19.67 2.99 3.45
CA LYS A 107 19.61 1.66 4.09
C LYS A 107 18.19 1.15 4.32
N PHE A 108 17.20 2.03 4.37
CA PHE A 108 15.80 1.66 4.58
C PHE A 108 15.02 1.46 3.28
N LEU A 109 15.52 1.95 2.13
CA LEU A 109 14.84 1.81 0.84
C LEU A 109 14.46 0.36 0.49
N PRO A 110 15.30 -0.67 0.73
CA PRO A 110 14.93 -2.04 0.43
C PRO A 110 13.68 -2.53 1.17
N ARG A 111 13.39 -1.99 2.37
CA ARG A 111 12.23 -2.35 3.20
C ARG A 111 10.93 -1.73 2.70
N LEU A 112 11.01 -0.62 1.99
CA LEU A 112 9.85 0.09 1.44
C LEU A 112 9.26 -0.57 0.19
N ARG A 113 9.82 -1.67 -0.30
CA ARG A 113 9.36 -2.31 -1.55
C ARG A 113 8.21 -3.30 -1.36
N LYS A 114 7.74 -3.49 -0.12
CA LYS A 114 6.71 -4.47 0.22
C LYS A 114 5.54 -3.79 0.94
N PHE A 115 4.33 -4.12 0.53
CA PHE A 115 3.09 -3.70 1.21
C PHE A 115 2.24 -4.92 1.53
N TYR A 116 1.87 -5.11 2.80
CA TYR A 116 1.10 -6.27 3.22
C TYR A 116 -0.39 -6.11 2.87
N ILE A 117 -0.97 -7.12 2.24
CA ILE A 117 -2.38 -7.14 1.84
C ILE A 117 -3.04 -8.40 2.44
N PRO A 118 -4.22 -8.28 3.07
CA PRO A 118 -5.05 -9.42 3.44
C PRO A 118 -5.42 -10.26 2.20
N GLU A 119 -5.38 -11.58 2.34
CA GLU A 119 -5.55 -12.55 1.25
C GLU A 119 -6.86 -12.36 0.46
N ASN A 120 -7.96 -12.06 1.15
CA ASN A 120 -9.29 -11.90 0.54
C ASN A 120 -9.44 -10.69 -0.39
N ARG A 121 -8.49 -9.76 -0.40
CA ARG A 121 -8.53 -8.51 -1.20
C ARG A 121 -7.36 -8.37 -2.15
N GLY A 122 -6.48 -9.37 -2.23
CA GLY A 122 -5.30 -9.36 -3.09
C GLY A 122 -5.67 -9.10 -4.54
N LYS A 123 -6.47 -9.98 -5.15
CA LYS A 123 -6.77 -9.94 -6.60
C LYS A 123 -7.37 -8.62 -7.08
N SER A 124 -8.34 -8.06 -6.38
CA SER A 124 -8.95 -6.77 -6.74
C SER A 124 -7.95 -5.62 -6.64
N LEU A 125 -7.14 -5.61 -5.58
CA LEU A 125 -6.09 -4.60 -5.42
C LEU A 125 -5.00 -4.71 -6.49
N GLU A 126 -4.57 -5.93 -6.84
CA GLU A 126 -3.56 -6.15 -7.88
C GLU A 126 -4.04 -5.60 -9.24
N ASN A 127 -5.31 -5.83 -9.59
CA ASN A 127 -5.90 -5.27 -10.80
C ASN A 127 -5.94 -3.75 -10.77
N LEU A 128 -6.31 -3.15 -9.64
CA LEU A 128 -6.33 -1.70 -9.46
C LEU A 128 -4.93 -1.10 -9.61
N VAL A 129 -3.92 -1.68 -8.96
CA VAL A 129 -2.51 -1.22 -9.05
C VAL A 129 -1.98 -1.33 -10.49
N ARG A 130 -2.44 -2.31 -11.27
CA ARG A 130 -2.02 -2.50 -12.67
C ARG A 130 -2.72 -1.57 -13.65
N SER A 131 -3.97 -1.20 -13.37
CA SER A 131 -4.82 -0.47 -14.31
C SER A 131 -4.92 1.03 -14.01
N ARG A 132 -4.54 1.45 -12.80
CA ARG A 132 -4.75 2.81 -12.31
C ARG A 132 -3.48 3.40 -11.70
N LYS A 133 -3.54 4.69 -11.38
CA LYS A 133 -2.43 5.36 -10.72
C LYS A 133 -2.33 4.88 -9.27
N ALA A 134 -1.18 4.30 -8.92
CA ALA A 134 -0.88 3.86 -7.56
C ALA A 134 0.21 4.73 -6.94
N GLU A 135 -0.03 5.15 -5.70
CA GLU A 135 0.89 6.00 -4.94
C GLU A 135 1.07 5.40 -3.54
N ILE A 136 2.24 5.60 -2.95
CA ILE A 136 2.54 5.19 -1.58
C ILE A 136 2.69 6.43 -0.70
N LEU A 137 1.99 6.42 0.44
CA LEU A 137 2.12 7.43 1.47
C LEU A 137 3.16 6.97 2.49
N LEU A 138 4.26 7.71 2.60
CA LEU A 138 5.32 7.47 3.56
C LEU A 138 5.26 8.52 4.68
N SER A 139 5.44 8.08 5.92
CA SER A 139 5.76 8.93 7.06
C SER A 139 7.25 8.89 7.31
N ILE A 140 7.91 10.04 7.22
CA ILE A 140 9.37 10.15 7.27
C ILE A 140 9.72 11.06 8.44
N ASN A 141 10.46 10.52 9.42
CA ASN A 141 10.91 11.33 10.55
C ASN A 141 12.14 12.17 10.20
N ARG A 142 12.47 13.13 11.09
CA ARG A 142 13.65 14.01 10.95
C ARG A 142 15.00 13.29 10.91
N ARG A 143 15.07 12.01 11.26
CA ARG A 143 16.31 11.21 11.19
C ARG A 143 16.37 10.36 9.91
N GLY A 144 15.39 10.50 9.03
CA GLY A 144 15.29 9.81 7.75
C GLY A 144 14.93 8.34 7.84
N TYR A 145 14.18 7.95 8.88
CA TYR A 145 13.54 6.63 8.94
C TYR A 145 12.15 6.73 8.31
N PRO A 146 11.93 6.09 7.14
CA PRO A 146 10.63 6.06 6.49
C PRO A 146 9.78 4.92 7.04
N ASN A 147 8.46 5.15 7.15
CA ASN A 147 7.45 4.14 7.44
C ASN A 147 6.35 4.22 6.38
N VAL A 148 5.92 3.08 5.86
CA VAL A 148 4.78 3.03 4.95
C VAL A 148 3.50 3.23 5.76
N LYS A 149 2.75 4.30 5.48
CA LYS A 149 1.47 4.58 6.13
C LYS A 149 0.29 3.96 5.38
N GLU A 150 0.22 4.18 4.07
CA GLU A 150 -0.93 3.73 3.27
C GLU A 150 -0.57 3.59 1.79
N LEU A 151 -1.29 2.71 1.10
CA LEU A 151 -1.32 2.63 -0.36
C LEU A 151 -2.55 3.37 -0.91
N LEU A 152 -2.34 4.25 -1.88
CA LEU A 152 -3.37 5.06 -2.51
C LEU A 152 -3.58 4.60 -3.96
N ILE A 153 -4.84 4.50 -4.36
CA ILE A 153 -5.28 4.26 -5.74
C ILE A 153 -6.07 5.49 -6.18
N ASP A 154 -5.61 6.19 -7.22
CA ASP A 154 -6.19 7.46 -7.68
C ASP A 154 -6.35 8.51 -6.54
N GLY A 155 -5.42 8.51 -5.58
CA GLY A 155 -5.44 9.41 -4.41
C GLY A 155 -6.33 8.94 -3.25
N GLU A 156 -7.08 7.84 -3.38
CA GLU A 156 -7.92 7.27 -2.31
C GLU A 156 -7.25 6.07 -1.62
N PRO A 157 -7.50 5.84 -0.32
CA PRO A 157 -6.99 4.63 0.37
C PRO A 157 -7.43 3.34 -0.32
N TRP A 158 -6.48 2.42 -0.56
CA TRP A 158 -6.73 1.20 -1.33
C TRP A 158 -7.93 0.38 -0.81
N LYS A 159 -8.16 0.35 0.51
CA LYS A 159 -9.29 -0.38 1.10
C LYS A 159 -10.62 0.15 0.59
N GLN A 160 -10.73 1.46 0.39
CA GLN A 160 -11.93 2.10 -0.13
C GLN A 160 -12.06 1.84 -1.63
N ALA A 161 -10.95 1.97 -2.38
CA ALA A 161 -10.92 1.69 -3.82
C ALA A 161 -11.34 0.25 -4.14
N VAL A 162 -10.80 -0.74 -3.40
CA VAL A 162 -11.18 -2.16 -3.54
C VAL A 162 -12.65 -2.38 -3.23
N GLN A 163 -13.17 -1.80 -2.14
CA GLN A 163 -14.60 -1.92 -1.80
C GLN A 163 -15.51 -1.35 -2.90
N LYS A 164 -15.13 -0.22 -3.50
CA LYS A 164 -15.88 0.37 -4.62
C LYS A 164 -15.84 -0.53 -5.86
N GLU A 165 -14.69 -1.11 -6.17
CA GLU A 165 -14.50 -2.03 -7.30
C GLU A 165 -15.32 -3.32 -7.11
N ASP A 166 -15.22 -3.96 -5.94
CA ASP A 166 -15.96 -5.19 -5.61
C ASP A 166 -17.48 -4.94 -5.61
N ALA A 167 -17.94 -3.78 -5.10
CA ALA A 167 -19.35 -3.40 -5.13
C ALA A 167 -19.86 -3.16 -6.55
N LYS A 168 -19.02 -2.64 -7.45
CA LYS A 168 -19.37 -2.46 -8.87
C LYS A 168 -19.51 -3.81 -9.57
N ALA A 169 -18.54 -4.71 -9.38
CA ALA A 169 -18.61 -6.07 -9.91
C ALA A 169 -19.83 -6.85 -9.40
N GLY A 170 -20.19 -6.68 -8.12
CA GLY A 170 -21.40 -7.29 -7.55
C GLY A 170 -22.69 -6.80 -8.23
N LYS A 171 -22.81 -5.50 -8.50
CA LYS A 171 -23.98 -4.93 -9.18
C LYS A 171 -24.08 -5.34 -10.64
N GLU A 172 -22.94 -5.46 -11.33
CA GLU A 172 -22.88 -5.90 -12.72
C GLU A 172 -23.34 -7.36 -12.87
N ASN A 173 -22.88 -8.25 -11.99
CA ASN A 173 -23.33 -9.64 -11.95
C ASN A 173 -24.84 -9.78 -11.69
N ILE A 174 -25.42 -8.96 -10.82
CA ILE A 174 -26.86 -8.95 -10.56
C ILE A 174 -27.64 -8.51 -11.80
N ASN A 175 -27.16 -7.49 -12.52
CA ASN A 175 -27.79 -7.04 -13.76
C ASN A 175 -27.70 -8.09 -14.87
N LEU A 176 -26.56 -8.76 -15.05
CA LEU A 176 -26.39 -9.85 -16.02
C LEU A 176 -27.31 -11.04 -15.72
N GLN A 177 -27.47 -11.43 -14.45
CA GLN A 177 -28.40 -12.48 -14.05
C GLN A 177 -29.86 -12.08 -14.32
N LYS A 178 -30.22 -10.82 -14.07
CA LYS A 178 -31.56 -10.32 -14.35
C LYS A 178 -31.84 -10.28 -15.85
N GLN A 179 -30.83 -10.02 -16.67
CA GLN A 179 -30.94 -9.95 -18.13
C GLN A 179 -30.99 -11.34 -18.79
N SER A 180 -30.28 -12.34 -18.25
CA SER A 180 -30.40 -13.73 -18.70
C SER A 180 -31.71 -14.39 -18.28
N GLN A 181 -32.28 -14.00 -17.13
CA GLN A 181 -33.64 -14.41 -16.72
C GLN A 181 -34.75 -13.75 -17.55
N LEU A 182 -34.50 -12.59 -18.17
CA LEU A 182 -35.47 -11.93 -19.05
C LEU A 182 -35.43 -12.43 -20.50
N SER A 183 -34.47 -13.29 -20.84
CA SER A 183 -34.28 -13.84 -22.20
C SER A 183 -34.72 -15.30 -22.35
N GLU A 184 -35.51 -15.84 -21.42
CA GLU A 184 -36.05 -17.19 -21.57
C GLU A 184 -36.98 -17.23 -22.80
N PRO A 185 -36.69 -18.06 -23.82
CA PRO A 185 -37.53 -18.11 -25.01
C PRO A 185 -38.92 -18.59 -24.62
N GLN A 186 -39.95 -17.80 -24.92
CA GLN A 186 -41.34 -18.18 -24.70
C GLN A 186 -41.58 -19.57 -25.31
N ARG A 187 -41.79 -20.56 -24.44
CA ARG A 187 -41.94 -21.95 -24.85
C ARG A 187 -43.32 -22.09 -25.48
N LEU A 188 -43.38 -22.01 -26.81
CA LEU A 188 -44.59 -22.25 -27.59
C LEU A 188 -44.97 -23.73 -27.48
N THR A 189 -46.20 -24.01 -27.05
CA THR A 189 -46.75 -25.36 -27.02
C THR A 189 -47.84 -25.49 -28.06
N ARG A 190 -48.02 -26.69 -28.59
CA ARG A 190 -49.08 -26.97 -29.56
C ARG A 190 -50.37 -27.32 -28.81
N ASP A 191 -51.46 -26.64 -29.12
CA ASP A 191 -52.77 -26.98 -28.58
C ASP A 191 -53.35 -28.24 -29.26
N GLU A 192 -54.51 -28.65 -28.77
CA GLU A 192 -55.23 -29.85 -29.21
C GLU A 192 -55.68 -29.76 -30.68
N ASN A 193 -55.65 -28.56 -31.25
CA ASN A 193 -55.99 -28.25 -32.64
C ASN A 193 -54.73 -28.01 -33.52
N GLY A 194 -53.53 -28.18 -32.97
CA GLY A 194 -52.27 -28.06 -33.71
C GLY A 194 -51.73 -26.62 -33.84
N PHE A 195 -52.33 -25.62 -33.20
CA PHE A 195 -51.86 -24.23 -33.17
C PHE A 195 -50.81 -24.00 -32.07
N LEU A 196 -49.80 -23.20 -32.36
CA LEU A 196 -48.78 -22.80 -31.38
C LEU A 196 -49.34 -21.69 -30.49
N VAL A 197 -49.44 -21.96 -29.19
CA VAL A 197 -49.99 -21.03 -28.20
C VAL A 197 -48.94 -20.78 -27.12
N LEU A 198 -48.90 -19.54 -26.62
CA LEU A 198 -48.06 -19.12 -25.51
C LEU A 198 -48.61 -19.75 -24.21
N MET A 199 -47.75 -20.40 -23.43
CA MET A 199 -48.14 -20.84 -22.09
C MET A 199 -48.24 -19.62 -21.17
N ASP A 200 -49.45 -19.24 -20.76
CA ASP A 200 -49.63 -18.28 -19.68
C ASP A 200 -49.26 -18.95 -18.35
N GLY A 201 -48.16 -18.48 -17.76
CA GLY A 201 -47.76 -18.86 -16.41
C GLY A 201 -48.78 -18.36 -15.39
N LYS A 202 -49.22 -19.25 -14.50
CA LYS A 202 -50.04 -18.93 -13.33
C LYS A 202 -49.38 -17.87 -12.43
#